data_AF-A0A392MI96-F1
#
_entry.id   AF-A0A392MI96-F1
#
_cell.length_a   1.000
_cell.length_b   1.000
_cell.length_c   1.000
_cell.angle_alpha   90.00
_cell.angle_beta   90.00
_cell.angle_gamma   90.00
#
_symmetry.space_group_name_H-M   'P 1'
#
loop_
_entity.id
_entity.type
_entity.pdbx_description
1 polymer ?
#
loop_
_entity_poly.entity_id
_entity_poly.type
_entity_poly.pdbx_seq_one_letter_code
_entity_poly.pdbx_strand_id
1 'polypeptide(L)'
;MIKLVAISRGLNGIGLAIVTPAIQSLVADSTVDSNRGVAFGWLQLTGNLGSIVGGLFAILIASKSIAGIPGWRIAFHLVALISVIV
;
A
#
# COMPACT_ATOMS: atom_id res chain seq x y z
N MET A 1 15.20 -12.90 16.40
CA MET A 1 13.95 -12.17 16.11
C MET A 1 14.19 -10.91 15.28
N ILE A 2 15.17 -10.04 15.60
CA ILE A 2 15.43 -8.77 14.88
C ILE A 2 15.94 -8.95 13.42
N LYS A 3 16.78 -9.96 13.14
CA LYS A 3 17.33 -10.20 11.78
C LYS A 3 16.25 -10.51 10.72
N LEU A 4 15.26 -11.33 11.06
CA LEU A 4 14.13 -11.66 10.17
C LEU A 4 13.22 -10.45 9.91
N VAL A 5 13.01 -9.60 10.91
CA VAL A 5 12.23 -8.35 10.76
C VAL A 5 12.96 -7.37 9.85
N ALA A 6 14.28 -7.23 9.98
CA ALA A 6 15.08 -6.38 9.11
C ALA A 6 15.05 -6.84 7.65
N ILE A 7 15.17 -8.15 7.40
CA ILE A 7 15.06 -8.72 6.05
C ILE A 7 13.66 -8.49 5.46
N SER A 8 12.60 -8.72 6.25
CA SER A 8 11.21 -8.47 5.82
C SER A 8 10.96 -6.99 5.49
N ARG A 9 11.48 -6.05 6.29
CA ARG A 9 11.36 -4.62 6.02
C ARG A 9 12.16 -4.19 4.79
N GLY A 10 13.36 -4.75 4.60
CA GLY A 10 14.18 -4.50 3.40
C GLY A 10 13.47 -4.94 2.12
N LEU A 11 12.95 -6.17 2.11
CA LEU A 11 12.18 -6.69 0.97
C LEU A 11 10.90 -5.89 0.69
N ASN A 12 10.19 -5.48 1.74
CA ASN A 12 8.99 -4.65 1.59
C ASN A 12 9.32 -3.26 1.03
N GLY A 13 10.45 -2.66 1.44
CA GLY A 13 10.96 -1.40 0.89
C GLY A 13 11.34 -1.50 -0.59
N ILE A 14 11.96 -2.61 -1.01
CA ILE A 14 12.27 -2.87 -2.43
C ILE A 14 10.98 -2.94 -3.26
N GLY A 15 9.98 -3.68 -2.77
CA GLY A 15 8.67 -3.77 -3.43
C GLY A 15 8.02 -2.40 -3.62
N LEU A 16 8.05 -1.55 -2.59
CA LEU A 16 7.51 -0.20 -2.65
C LEU A 16 8.25 0.70 -3.65
N ALA A 17 9.58 0.57 -3.70
CA ALA A 17 10.45 1.33 -4.58
C ALA A 17 10.26 0.97 -6.06
N ILE A 18 9.85 -0.27 -6.37
CA ILE A 18 9.57 -0.72 -7.74
C ILE A 18 8.14 -0.34 -8.16
N VAL A 19 7.16 -0.54 -7.26
CA VAL A 19 5.75 -0.30 -7.55
C VAL A 19 5.47 1.15 -7.92
N THR A 20 6.07 2.09 -7.19
CA THR A 20 5.81 3.53 -7.38
C THR A 20 6.15 4.01 -8.80
N PRO A 21 7.38 3.82 -9.33
CA PRO A 21 7.71 4.21 -10.70
C PRO A 21 7.00 3.36 -11.76
N ALA A 22 6.72 2.08 -11.50
CA ALA A 22 5.98 1.23 -12.45
C ALA A 22 4.55 1.73 -12.68
N ILE A 23 3.85 2.12 -11.62
CA ILE A 23 2.49 2.70 -11.68
C ILE A 23 2.51 4.04 -12.44
N GLN A 24 3.50 4.89 -12.18
CA GLN A 24 3.65 6.18 -12.87
C GLN A 24 3.95 5.98 -14.36
N SER A 25 4.82 5.02 -14.71
CA SER A 25 5.13 4.66 -16.11
C SER A 25 3.90 4.10 -16.84
N LEU A 26 3.15 3.20 -16.21
CA LEU A 26 1.95 2.61 -16.81
C LEU A 26 0.91 3.68 -17.15
N VAL A 27 0.68 4.64 -16.25
CA VAL A 27 -0.27 5.73 -16.50
C VAL A 27 0.26 6.70 -17.55
N ALA A 28 1.57 6.99 -17.57
CA ALA A 28 2.19 7.79 -18.63
C ALA A 28 2.05 7.14 -20.01
N ASP A 29 2.27 5.82 -20.11
CA ASP A 29 2.17 5.06 -21.36
C ASP A 29 0.72 4.91 -21.82
N SER A 30 -0.23 4.86 -20.88
CA SER A 30 -1.66 4.67 -21.18
C SER A 30 -2.42 5.96 -21.49
N THR A 31 -1.79 7.14 -21.36
CA THR A 31 -2.47 8.44 -21.56
C THR A 31 -1.83 9.33 -22.63
N VAL A 32 -2.70 9.84 -23.51
CA VAL A 32 -2.35 10.80 -24.57
C VAL A 32 -1.98 12.14 -23.94
N ASP A 33 -0.95 12.82 -24.49
CA ASP A 33 -0.32 14.03 -23.93
C ASP A 33 -1.30 15.12 -23.43
N SER A 34 -2.47 15.29 -24.05
CA SER A 34 -3.45 16.31 -23.65
C SER A 34 -4.10 16.06 -22.29
N ASN A 35 -4.15 14.81 -21.82
CA ASN A 35 -4.86 14.40 -20.60
C ASN A 35 -3.95 13.81 -19.52
N ARG A 36 -2.62 13.76 -19.73
CA ARG A 36 -1.65 13.21 -18.76
C ARG A 36 -1.76 13.84 -17.39
N GLY A 37 -1.94 15.17 -17.32
CA GLY A 37 -2.10 15.88 -16.04
C GLY A 37 -3.34 15.44 -15.24
N VAL A 38 -4.45 15.13 -15.93
CA VAL A 38 -5.68 14.64 -15.30
C VAL A 38 -5.49 13.20 -14.83
N ALA A 39 -4.81 12.35 -15.61
CA ALA A 39 -4.54 10.97 -15.24
C ALA A 39 -3.61 10.85 -14.02
N PHE A 40 -2.53 11.64 -13.97
CA PHE A 40 -1.69 11.74 -12.77
C PHE A 40 -2.44 12.33 -11.57
N GLY A 41 -3.34 13.30 -11.81
CA GLY A 41 -4.23 13.85 -10.77
C GLY A 41 -5.14 12.78 -10.15
N TRP A 42 -5.77 11.93 -10.96
CA TRP A 42 -6.58 10.79 -10.48
C TRP A 42 -5.77 9.73 -9.75
N LEU A 43 -4.55 9.48 -10.21
CA LEU A 43 -3.64 8.55 -9.57
C LEU A 43 -3.22 9.02 -8.17
N GLN A 44 -2.92 10.31 -8.03
CA GLN A 44 -2.62 10.93 -6.74
C GLN A 44 -3.86 10.96 -5.83
N LEU A 45 -5.04 11.25 -6.37
CA LEU A 45 -6.30 11.22 -5.63
C LEU A 45 -6.58 9.83 -5.06
N THR A 46 -6.44 8.80 -5.90
CA THR A 46 -6.65 7.40 -5.51
C THR A 46 -5.62 6.96 -4.47
N GLY A 47 -4.35 7.34 -4.64
CA GLY A 47 -3.29 7.08 -3.67
C GLY A 47 -3.55 7.74 -2.31
N ASN A 48 -3.99 9.00 -2.31
CA ASN A 48 -4.33 9.73 -1.08
C ASN A 48 -5.56 9.13 -0.39
N LEU A 49 -6.60 8.77 -1.14
CA LEU A 49 -7.78 8.08 -0.60
C LEU A 49 -7.40 6.72 0.01
N GLY A 50 -6.56 5.94 -0.68
CA GLY A 50 -6.03 4.68 -0.16
C GLY A 50 -5.21 4.85 1.11
N SER A 51 -4.41 5.91 1.20
CA SER A 51 -3.62 6.25 2.40
C SER A 51 -4.50 6.64 3.58
N ILE A 52 -5.53 7.47 3.35
CA ILE A 52 -6.49 7.87 4.39
C ILE A 52 -7.27 6.67 4.91
N VAL A 53 -7.84 5.87 4.00
CA VAL A 53 -8.64 4.69 4.34
C VAL A 53 -7.76 3.64 5.02
N GLY A 54 -6.60 3.31 4.45
CA GLY A 54 -5.65 2.36 5.01
C GLY A 54 -5.10 2.80 6.38
N GLY A 55 -4.80 4.09 6.55
CA GLY A 55 -4.37 4.68 7.82
C GLY A 55 -5.47 4.61 8.90
N LEU A 56 -6.72 4.92 8.54
CA LEU A 56 -7.87 4.76 9.44
C LEU A 56 -8.06 3.32 9.87
N PHE A 57 -8.04 2.36 8.93
CA PHE A 57 -8.13 0.94 9.24
C PHE A 57 -6.95 0.46 10.10
N ALA A 58 -5.73 0.92 9.82
CA ALA A 58 -4.54 0.57 10.61
C ALA A 58 -4.67 1.04 12.06
N ILE A 59 -5.14 2.27 12.30
CA ILE A 59 -5.34 2.83 13.65
C ILE A 59 -6.46 2.09 14.39
N LEU A 60 -7.59 1.85 13.72
CA LEU A 60 -8.74 1.16 14.29
C LEU A 60 -8.42 -0.30 14.66
N ILE A 61 -7.62 -0.99 13.83
CA ILE A 61 -7.19 -2.38 14.07
C ILE A 61 -6.06 -2.43 15.10
N ALA A 62 -5.15 -1.44 15.13
CA ALA A 62 -4.05 -1.40 16.11
C ALA A 62 -4.57 -1.25 17.55
N SER A 63 -5.68 -0.54 17.75
CA SER A 63 -6.27 -0.31 19.08
C SER A 63 -7.07 -1.51 19.61
N LYS A 64 -7.53 -2.44 18.75
CA LYS A 64 -8.23 -3.66 19.18
C LYS A 64 -7.27 -4.85 19.30
N SER A 65 -7.14 -5.43 20.49
CA SER A 65 -6.67 -6.81 20.63
C SER A 65 -7.86 -7.75 20.35
N ILE A 66 -7.77 -8.50 19.25
CA ILE A 66 -8.76 -9.54 18.95
C ILE A 66 -8.17 -10.85 19.45
N ALA A 67 -8.82 -11.47 20.45
CA ALA A 67 -8.50 -12.81 20.95
C ALA A 67 -7.03 -13.02 21.41
N GLY A 68 -6.42 -12.03 22.08
CA GLY A 68 -5.05 -12.16 22.62
C GLY A 68 -3.92 -12.00 21.60
N ILE A 69 -4.25 -11.74 20.32
CA ILE A 69 -3.28 -11.49 19.25
C ILE A 69 -3.17 -9.97 19.04
N PRO A 70 -1.95 -9.40 19.01
CA PRO A 70 -1.79 -7.98 18.79
C PRO A 70 -2.20 -7.61 17.34
N GLY A 71 -3.10 -6.63 17.21
CA GLY A 71 -3.83 -6.30 15.97
C GLY A 71 -2.96 -6.03 14.74
N TRP A 72 -1.69 -5.65 14.92
CA TRP A 72 -0.75 -5.47 13.81
C TRP A 72 -0.53 -6.75 12.98
N ARG A 73 -0.64 -7.95 13.58
CA ARG A 73 -0.50 -9.22 12.84
C ARG A 73 -1.71 -9.50 11.93
N ILE A 74 -2.90 -9.10 12.37
CA ILE A 74 -4.14 -9.22 11.60
C ILE A 74 -4.13 -8.22 10.45
N ALA A 75 -3.65 -7.00 10.68
CA ALA A 75 -3.47 -6.01 9.62
C ALA A 75 -2.56 -6.51 8.49
N PHE A 76 -1.46 -7.21 8.81
CA PHE A 76 -0.60 -7.82 7.79
C PHE A 76 -1.30 -8.93 6.98
N HIS A 77 -2.16 -9.73 7.59
CA HIS A 77 -2.92 -10.75 6.86
C HIS A 77 -4.00 -10.15 5.97
N LEU A 78 -4.61 -9.06 6.40
CA LEU A 78 -5.64 -8.35 5.63
C LEU A 78 -5.02 -7.67 4.40
N VAL A 79 -3.84 -7.05 4.55
CA VAL A 79 -3.05 -6.53 3.42
C VAL A 79 -2.62 -7.65 2.46
N ALA A 80 -2.18 -8.79 2.99
CA ALA A 80 -1.81 -9.94 2.15
C ALA A 80 -3.00 -10.47 1.34
N LEU A 81 -4.20 -10.52 1.93
CA LEU A 81 -5.41 -10.97 1.25
C LEU A 81 -5.84 -10.02 0.14
N ILE A 82 -5.80 -8.71 0.40
CA ILE A 82 -6.10 -7.67 -0.61
C ILE A 82 -5.07 -7.76 -1.76
N SER A 83 -3.80 -8.00 -1.44
CA SER A 83 -2.73 -8.12 -2.44
C SER A 83 -2.78 -9.39 -3.30
N VAL A 84 -3.60 -10.39 -2.93
CA VAL A 84 -3.84 -11.60 -3.74
C VAL A 84 -5.06 -11.41 -4.65
N ILE A 85 -6.00 -10.55 -4.24
CA ILE A 85 -7.25 -10.30 -4.96
C ILE A 85 -7.05 -9.25 -6.07
N VAL A 86 -6.14 -8.30 -5.86
CA VAL A 86 -5.72 -7.25 -6.81
C VAL A 86 -4.52 -7.73 -7.61
#